data_AF-A0A7V3FSL2-F1
#
_entry.id   AF-A0A7V3FSL2-F1
#
_cell.length_a   1.000
_cell.length_b   1.000
_cell.length_c   1.000
_cell.angle_alpha   90.00
_cell.angle_beta   90.00
_cell.angle_gamma   90.00
#
_symmetry.space_group_name_H-M   'P 1'
#
loop_
_entity.id
_entity.type
_entity.pdbx_description
1 polymer ?
#
loop_
_entity_poly.entity_id
_entity_poly.type
_entity_poly.pdbx_seq_one_letter_code
_entity_poly.pdbx_strand_id
1 'polypeptide(L)'
;MKLTPLDIHHKEFRHSLRGYAEEEVDQFLDEVADEFERLFKENIDLSERLEAANQKVNEFELQRQTINNTLMAAQRSAEDITERAGKEAADVLREAETKAKEIIHNALSKKQQVANELIRIKQAEEQFRASYRTLLEGNLRSISEVSLPADVDVLLGETNEGVVGDVSVRPTAEPVYTAPVPAPVAAPEPQAAEPTGAGEPEQGAQATTVSSVAFGEVAEPELPAGVTLVEPSEFSLPTFEVLGERDEDDEIEEID
;
A
#
# COMPACT_ATOMS: atom_id res chain seq x y z
N MET A 1 73.78 13.06 8.21
CA MET A 1 74.68 14.13 8.71
C MET A 1 76.10 13.86 8.21
N LYS A 2 76.98 14.88 8.23
CA LYS A 2 78.39 14.77 7.76
C LYS A 2 79.41 14.42 8.86
N LEU A 3 79.01 14.43 10.13
CA LEU A 3 79.84 14.09 11.28
C LEU A 3 78.96 13.41 12.35
N THR A 4 79.49 12.41 13.03
CA THR A 4 78.87 11.72 14.17
C THR A 4 79.66 12.01 15.46
N PRO A 5 79.08 11.81 16.66
CA PRO A 5 79.83 11.94 17.92
C PRO A 5 81.09 11.07 17.94
N LEU A 6 81.00 9.87 17.35
CA LEU A 6 82.11 8.94 17.20
C LEU A 6 83.23 9.48 16.29
N ASP A 7 82.87 10.27 15.27
CA ASP A 7 83.84 10.93 14.39
C ASP A 7 84.56 12.09 15.09
N ILE A 8 83.97 12.66 16.14
CA ILE A 8 84.58 13.72 16.97
C ILE A 8 85.62 13.10 17.91
N HIS A 9 85.28 11.99 18.58
CA HIS A 9 86.22 11.27 19.45
C HIS A 9 87.46 10.72 18.71
N HIS A 10 87.30 10.25 17.48
CA HIS A 10 88.42 9.71 16.70
C HIS A 10 89.14 10.77 15.85
N LYS A 11 88.90 12.06 16.12
CA LYS A 11 89.45 13.13 15.29
C LYS A 11 90.90 13.45 15.65
N GLU A 12 91.82 12.98 14.83
CA GLU A 12 93.24 13.35 14.97
C GLU A 12 93.59 14.64 14.21
N PHE A 13 94.34 15.53 14.87
CA PHE A 13 94.88 16.75 14.27
C PHE A 13 96.39 16.63 14.00
N ARG A 14 96.90 17.41 13.03
CA ARG A 14 98.33 17.46 12.71
C ARG A 14 99.07 18.40 13.68
N HIS A 15 100.22 17.99 14.19
CA HIS A 15 101.07 18.85 15.01
C HIS A 15 101.72 20.00 14.22
N SER A 16 101.84 21.16 14.85
CA SER A 16 102.38 22.40 14.31
C SER A 16 103.29 23.06 15.36
N LEU A 17 104.39 23.71 14.93
CA LEU A 17 105.37 24.38 15.82
C LEU A 17 104.76 25.51 16.68
N ARG A 18 103.57 25.98 16.34
CA ARG A 18 102.68 26.84 17.14
C ARG A 18 101.26 26.31 16.99
N GLY A 19 100.65 25.86 18.07
CA GLY A 19 99.32 25.26 18.08
C GLY A 19 98.64 25.41 19.44
N TYR A 20 97.38 24.98 19.51
CA TYR A 20 96.66 24.87 20.77
C TYR A 20 97.24 23.74 21.63
N ALA A 21 97.01 23.81 22.95
CA ALA A 21 97.41 22.75 23.87
C ALA A 21 96.54 21.51 23.63
N GLU A 22 97.18 20.36 23.37
CA GLU A 22 96.50 19.10 23.03
C GLU A 22 95.56 18.64 24.14
N GLU A 23 95.99 18.67 25.41
CA GLU A 23 95.17 18.28 26.57
C GLU A 23 93.90 19.13 26.71
N GLU A 24 93.97 20.46 26.49
CA GLU A 24 92.80 21.33 26.56
C GLU A 24 91.85 21.11 25.38
N VAL A 25 92.39 20.83 24.18
CA VAL A 25 91.59 20.53 22.99
C VAL A 25 90.88 19.20 23.14
N ASP A 26 91.56 18.16 23.62
CA ASP A 26 90.98 16.84 23.85
C ASP A 26 89.84 16.90 24.88
N GLN A 27 90.07 17.59 26.00
CA GLN A 27 89.02 17.78 27.01
C GLN A 27 87.80 18.52 26.46
N PHE A 28 88.01 19.55 25.62
CA PHE A 28 86.91 20.23 24.96
C PHE A 28 86.21 19.35 23.92
N LEU A 29 86.94 18.52 23.17
CA LEU A 29 86.35 17.59 22.21
C LEU A 29 85.49 16.51 22.88
N ASP A 30 85.90 16.02 24.05
CA ASP A 30 85.09 15.10 24.85
C ASP A 30 83.77 15.75 25.28
N GLU A 31 83.82 16.98 25.82
CA GLU A 31 82.60 17.74 26.18
C GLU A 31 81.69 18.00 24.95
N VAL A 32 82.29 18.33 23.81
CA VAL A 32 81.55 18.54 22.56
C VAL A 32 80.95 17.23 22.04
N ALA A 33 81.67 16.11 22.13
CA ALA A 33 81.18 14.81 21.70
C ALA A 33 79.99 14.35 22.54
N ASP A 34 80.08 14.48 23.88
CA ASP A 34 79.01 14.15 24.81
C ASP A 34 77.74 14.97 24.54
N GLU A 35 77.89 16.30 24.39
CA GLU A 35 76.76 17.19 24.12
C GLU A 35 76.18 16.95 22.73
N PHE A 36 77.01 16.63 21.74
CA PHE A 36 76.56 16.28 20.40
C PHE A 36 75.81 14.94 20.38
N GLU A 37 76.24 13.94 21.18
CA GLU A 37 75.50 12.69 21.36
C GLU A 37 74.15 12.93 22.04
N ARG A 38 74.10 13.78 23.07
CA ARG A 38 72.86 14.19 23.73
C ARG A 38 71.87 14.81 22.74
N LEU A 39 72.32 15.81 21.98
CA LEU A 39 71.51 16.48 20.96
C LEU A 39 71.08 15.52 19.85
N PHE A 40 71.95 14.58 19.46
CA PHE A 40 71.62 13.59 18.43
C PHE A 40 70.51 12.65 18.89
N LYS A 41 70.58 12.14 20.13
CA LYS A 41 69.51 11.32 20.73
C LYS A 41 68.20 12.09 20.86
N GLU A 42 68.27 13.34 21.32
CA GLU A 42 67.09 14.21 21.43
C GLU A 42 66.46 14.49 20.05
N ASN A 43 67.28 14.69 19.01
CA ASN A 43 66.79 14.90 17.65
C ASN A 43 66.05 13.66 17.11
N ILE A 44 66.56 12.46 17.39
CA ILE A 44 65.90 11.21 17.00
C ILE A 44 64.55 11.07 17.71
N ASP A 45 64.51 11.23 19.03
CA ASP A 45 63.26 11.13 19.81
C ASP A 45 62.23 12.20 19.37
N LEU A 46 62.67 13.43 19.13
CA LEU A 46 61.80 14.49 18.59
C LEU A 46 61.30 14.15 17.19
N SER A 47 62.14 13.59 16.32
CA SER A 47 61.75 13.17 14.97
C SER A 47 60.71 12.05 15.01
N GLU A 48 60.90 11.04 15.85
CA GLU A 48 59.95 9.94 16.04
C GLU A 48 58.61 10.44 16.57
N ARG A 49 58.62 11.34 17.56
CA ARG A 49 57.40 11.97 18.09
C ARG A 49 56.67 12.79 17.03
N LEU A 50 57.42 13.54 16.22
CA LEU A 50 56.87 14.35 15.13
C LEU A 50 56.21 13.45 14.07
N GLU A 51 56.86 12.34 13.72
CA GLU A 51 56.30 11.37 12.79
C GLU A 51 55.03 10.72 13.34
N ALA A 52 55.03 10.28 14.60
CA ALA A 52 53.86 9.72 15.26
C ALA A 52 52.69 10.74 15.38
N ALA A 53 53.00 12.00 15.65
CA ALA A 53 52.00 13.07 15.70
C ALA A 53 51.40 13.33 14.31
N ASN A 54 52.23 13.40 13.27
CA ASN A 54 51.77 13.57 11.89
C ASN A 54 50.90 12.40 11.42
N GLN A 55 51.25 11.16 11.77
CA GLN A 55 50.41 10.00 11.47
C GLN A 55 49.02 10.12 12.11
N LYS A 56 48.94 10.54 13.38
CA LYS A 56 47.64 10.78 14.05
C LYS A 56 46.84 11.90 13.41
N VAL A 57 47.50 13.00 13.00
CA VAL A 57 46.83 14.09 12.30
C VAL A 57 46.21 13.59 10.99
N ASN A 58 46.97 12.83 10.20
CA ASN A 58 46.47 12.25 8.95
C ASN A 58 45.28 11.30 9.19
N GLU A 59 45.34 10.49 10.25
CA GLU A 59 44.22 9.62 10.63
C GLU A 59 42.96 10.42 10.98
N PHE A 60 43.11 11.48 11.80
CA PHE A 60 41.99 12.35 12.15
C PHE A 60 41.44 13.11 10.95
N GLU A 61 42.28 13.52 10.01
CA GLU A 61 41.83 14.15 8.77
C GLU A 61 41.01 13.19 7.92
N LEU A 62 41.45 11.94 7.79
CA LEU A 62 40.70 10.90 7.07
C LEU A 62 39.36 10.58 7.75
N GLN A 63 39.35 10.46 9.09
CA GLN A 63 38.13 10.24 9.87
C GLN A 63 37.16 11.43 9.70
N ARG A 64 37.67 12.66 9.78
CA ARG A 64 36.87 13.88 9.57
C ARG A 64 36.29 13.94 8.16
N GLN A 65 37.06 13.58 7.14
CA GLN A 65 36.57 13.52 5.77
C GLN A 65 35.47 12.47 5.60
N THR A 66 35.64 11.31 6.21
CA THR A 66 34.64 10.23 6.22
C THR A 66 33.34 10.70 6.88
N ILE A 67 33.43 11.29 8.08
CA ILE A 67 32.27 11.82 8.80
C ILE A 67 31.57 12.91 7.97
N ASN A 68 32.33 13.82 7.37
CA ASN A 68 31.75 14.88 6.54
C ASN A 68 31.00 14.31 5.32
N ASN A 69 31.60 13.33 4.63
CA ASN A 69 30.97 12.64 3.50
C ASN A 69 29.70 11.91 3.94
N THR A 70 29.74 11.20 5.07
CA THR A 70 28.56 10.51 5.64
C THR A 70 27.47 11.50 6.04
N LEU A 71 27.83 12.64 6.63
CA LEU A 71 26.87 13.68 7.00
C LEU A 71 26.20 14.29 5.76
N MET A 72 26.98 14.59 4.72
CA MET A 72 26.42 15.07 3.44
C MET A 72 25.53 14.02 2.78
N ALA A 73 25.91 12.74 2.82
CA ALA A 73 25.08 11.66 2.30
C ALA A 73 23.78 11.51 3.10
N ALA A 74 23.83 11.59 4.42
CA ALA A 74 22.66 11.57 5.29
C ALA A 74 21.74 12.76 5.04
N GLN A 75 22.30 13.97 4.89
CA GLN A 75 21.53 15.17 4.55
C GLN A 75 20.81 15.01 3.20
N ARG A 76 21.53 14.60 2.14
CA ARG A 76 20.92 14.35 0.82
C ARG A 76 19.83 13.29 0.89
N SER A 77 20.06 12.20 1.64
CA SER A 77 19.05 11.15 1.84
C SER A 77 17.81 11.70 2.55
N ALA A 78 17.98 12.53 3.58
CA ALA A 78 16.87 13.18 4.26
C ALA A 78 16.08 14.11 3.33
N GLU A 79 16.78 14.93 2.54
CA GLU A 79 16.17 15.80 1.52
C GLU A 79 15.38 14.96 0.49
N ASP A 80 15.97 13.90 -0.06
CA ASP A 80 15.31 12.97 -0.99
C ASP A 80 14.06 12.32 -0.38
N ILE A 81 14.11 11.92 0.90
CA ILE A 81 12.95 11.33 1.60
C ILE A 81 11.84 12.37 1.71
N THR A 82 12.15 13.61 2.10
CA THR A 82 11.15 14.67 2.22
C THR A 82 10.54 15.05 0.88
N GLU A 83 11.34 15.09 -0.20
CA GLU A 83 10.85 15.37 -1.54
C GLU A 83 9.92 14.25 -2.04
N ARG A 84 10.31 12.99 -1.85
CA ARG A 84 9.48 11.84 -2.23
C ARG A 84 8.18 11.79 -1.44
N ALA A 85 8.24 11.97 -0.13
CA ALA A 85 7.05 12.02 0.72
C ALA A 85 6.11 13.16 0.31
N GLY A 86 6.66 14.33 -0.05
CA GLY A 86 5.89 15.46 -0.56
C GLY A 86 5.18 15.16 -1.89
N LYS A 87 5.89 14.53 -2.83
CA LYS A 87 5.30 14.11 -4.12
C LYS A 87 4.23 13.05 -3.94
N GLU A 88 4.50 12.01 -3.14
CA GLU A 88 3.56 10.94 -2.87
C GLU A 88 2.30 11.46 -2.17
N ALA A 89 2.45 12.36 -1.18
CA ALA A 89 1.32 13.00 -0.53
C ALA A 89 0.46 13.81 -1.53
N ALA A 90 1.10 14.56 -2.43
CA ALA A 90 0.39 15.31 -3.47
C ALA A 90 -0.36 14.39 -4.45
N ASP A 91 0.25 13.28 -4.84
CA ASP A 91 -0.36 12.28 -5.70
C ASP A 91 -1.56 11.60 -5.04
N VAL A 92 -1.43 11.20 -3.76
CA VAL A 92 -2.52 10.62 -2.97
C VAL A 92 -3.68 11.59 -2.84
N LEU A 93 -3.41 12.88 -2.57
CA LEU A 93 -4.45 13.91 -2.51
C LEU A 93 -5.16 14.05 -3.87
N ARG A 94 -4.41 14.12 -4.97
CA ARG A 94 -4.98 14.23 -6.32
C ARG A 94 -5.83 13.01 -6.70
N GLU A 95 -5.39 11.82 -6.32
CA GLU A 95 -6.14 10.58 -6.52
C GLU A 95 -7.42 10.55 -5.68
N ALA A 96 -7.33 10.93 -4.39
CA ALA A 96 -8.46 11.02 -3.49
C ALA A 96 -9.51 12.02 -4.00
N GLU A 97 -9.09 13.19 -4.49
CA GLU A 97 -9.97 14.18 -5.10
C GLU A 97 -10.67 13.63 -6.35
N THR A 98 -9.94 12.90 -7.20
CA THR A 98 -10.51 12.32 -8.42
C THR A 98 -11.55 11.25 -8.08
N LYS A 99 -11.22 10.36 -7.14
CA LYS A 99 -12.16 9.34 -6.62
C LYS A 99 -13.38 9.97 -5.96
N ALA A 100 -13.21 11.03 -5.18
CA ALA A 100 -14.32 11.75 -4.57
C ALA A 100 -15.25 12.35 -5.63
N LYS A 101 -14.70 13.00 -6.66
CA LYS A 101 -15.48 13.54 -7.79
C LYS A 101 -16.23 12.44 -8.53
N GLU A 102 -15.60 11.29 -8.75
CA GLU A 102 -16.23 10.14 -9.40
C GLU A 102 -17.38 9.57 -8.57
N ILE A 103 -17.19 9.39 -7.25
CA ILE A 103 -18.24 8.92 -6.34
C ILE A 103 -19.42 9.89 -6.34
N ILE A 104 -19.17 11.19 -6.27
CA ILE A 104 -20.23 12.22 -6.31
C ILE A 104 -20.99 12.14 -7.63
N HIS A 105 -20.27 12.05 -8.76
CA HIS A 105 -20.89 11.95 -10.07
C HIS A 105 -21.77 10.69 -10.20
N ASN A 106 -21.25 9.53 -9.78
CA ASN A 106 -21.98 8.26 -9.79
C ASN A 106 -23.21 8.32 -8.89
N ALA A 107 -23.10 8.91 -7.69
CA ALA A 107 -24.23 9.08 -6.78
C ALA A 107 -25.31 10.00 -7.36
N LEU A 108 -24.92 11.12 -7.98
CA LEU A 108 -25.86 12.04 -8.65
C LEU A 108 -26.54 11.38 -9.85
N SER A 109 -25.78 10.67 -10.68
CA SER A 109 -26.32 9.90 -11.80
C SER A 109 -27.32 8.85 -11.33
N LYS A 110 -26.99 8.11 -10.26
CA LYS A 110 -27.89 7.11 -9.68
C LYS A 110 -29.15 7.74 -9.10
N LYS A 111 -29.02 8.87 -8.39
CA LYS A 111 -30.17 9.65 -7.89
C LYS A 111 -31.10 10.04 -9.03
N GLN A 112 -30.55 10.55 -10.13
CA GLN A 112 -31.34 10.94 -11.29
C GLN A 112 -32.03 9.73 -11.94
N GLN A 113 -31.32 8.60 -12.07
CA GLN A 113 -31.90 7.36 -12.59
C GLN A 113 -33.09 6.91 -11.74
N VAL A 114 -32.94 6.85 -10.42
CA VAL A 114 -34.02 6.45 -9.50
C VAL A 114 -35.20 7.44 -9.57
N ALA A 115 -34.93 8.74 -9.67
CA ALA A 115 -35.98 9.75 -9.82
C ALA A 115 -36.78 9.55 -11.11
N ASN A 116 -36.11 9.23 -12.22
CA ASN A 116 -36.76 8.96 -13.50
C ASN A 116 -37.57 7.66 -13.46
N GLU A 117 -37.04 6.60 -12.88
CA GLU A 117 -37.77 5.33 -12.70
C GLU A 117 -38.99 5.50 -11.80
N LEU A 118 -38.90 6.32 -10.74
CA LEU A 118 -40.04 6.65 -9.89
C LEU A 118 -41.17 7.32 -10.69
N ILE A 119 -40.83 8.28 -11.56
CA ILE A 119 -41.81 8.94 -12.43
C ILE A 119 -42.45 7.92 -13.38
N ARG A 120 -41.64 7.05 -13.99
CA ARG A 120 -42.11 6.01 -14.90
C ARG A 120 -43.08 5.03 -14.23
N ILE A 121 -42.75 4.57 -13.02
CA ILE A 121 -43.61 3.66 -12.24
C ILE A 121 -44.93 4.35 -11.88
N LYS A 122 -44.91 5.62 -11.46
CA LYS A 122 -46.13 6.38 -11.18
C LYS A 122 -47.04 6.51 -12.41
N GLN A 123 -46.46 6.78 -13.58
CA GLN A 123 -47.22 6.84 -14.83
C GLN A 123 -47.81 5.47 -15.20
N ALA A 124 -47.05 4.40 -15.04
CA ALA A 124 -47.54 3.04 -15.28
C ALA A 124 -48.68 2.67 -14.31
N GLU A 125 -48.59 3.07 -13.04
CA GLU A 125 -49.66 2.89 -12.05
C GLU A 125 -50.93 3.64 -12.47
N GLU A 126 -50.82 4.91 -12.87
CA GLU A 126 -51.95 5.72 -13.31
C GLU A 126 -52.61 5.13 -14.56
N GLN A 127 -51.81 4.72 -15.56
CA GLN A 127 -52.30 4.04 -16.76
C GLN A 127 -52.99 2.71 -16.43
N PHE A 128 -52.41 1.90 -15.53
CA PHE A 128 -53.01 0.65 -15.10
C PHE A 128 -54.35 0.90 -14.40
N ARG A 129 -54.42 1.86 -13.48
CA ARG A 129 -55.66 2.26 -12.80
C ARG A 129 -56.73 2.72 -13.79
N ALA A 130 -56.36 3.53 -14.78
CA ALA A 130 -57.29 4.00 -15.81
C ALA A 130 -57.81 2.85 -16.67
N SER A 131 -56.92 1.99 -17.18
CA SER A 131 -57.29 0.81 -17.97
C SER A 131 -58.16 -0.17 -17.19
N TYR A 132 -57.85 -0.40 -15.91
CA TYR A 132 -58.61 -1.29 -15.04
C TYR A 132 -60.02 -0.73 -14.76
N ARG A 133 -60.12 0.58 -14.53
CA ARG A 133 -61.41 1.26 -14.39
C ARG A 133 -62.27 1.08 -15.64
N THR A 134 -61.72 1.37 -16.82
CA THR A 134 -62.42 1.19 -18.11
C THR A 134 -62.84 -0.26 -18.32
N LEU A 135 -62.00 -1.24 -17.95
CA LEU A 135 -62.33 -2.66 -18.02
C LEU A 135 -63.53 -3.00 -17.13
N LEU A 136 -63.53 -2.52 -15.88
CA LEU A 136 -64.64 -2.76 -14.95
C LEU A 136 -65.94 -2.07 -15.41
N GLU A 137 -65.86 -0.82 -15.87
CA GLU A 137 -67.01 -0.10 -16.44
C GLU A 137 -67.57 -0.83 -17.68
N GLY A 138 -66.71 -1.39 -18.53
CA GLY A 138 -67.10 -2.25 -19.64
C GLY A 138 -67.82 -3.53 -19.19
N ASN A 139 -67.29 -4.24 -18.19
CA ASN A 139 -67.92 -5.44 -17.64
C ASN A 139 -69.28 -5.12 -16.99
N LEU A 140 -69.38 -4.02 -16.25
CA LEU A 140 -70.64 -3.56 -15.67
C LEU A 140 -71.66 -3.23 -16.75
N ARG A 141 -71.23 -2.58 -17.84
CA ARG A 141 -72.10 -2.31 -18.99
C ARG A 141 -72.62 -3.60 -19.63
N SER A 142 -71.75 -4.58 -19.85
CA SER A 142 -72.14 -5.88 -20.40
C SER A 142 -73.17 -6.60 -19.51
N ILE A 143 -72.99 -6.58 -18.19
CA ILE A 143 -73.95 -7.18 -17.26
C ILE A 143 -75.27 -6.39 -17.25
N SER A 144 -75.23 -5.06 -17.39
CA SER A 144 -76.44 -4.24 -17.46
C SER A 144 -77.20 -4.36 -18.79
N GLU A 145 -76.50 -4.64 -19.90
CA GLU A 145 -77.12 -4.88 -21.21
C GLU A 145 -77.71 -6.29 -21.31
N VAL A 146 -77.23 -7.25 -20.50
CA VAL A 146 -77.91 -8.53 -20.27
C VAL A 146 -79.10 -8.29 -19.32
N SER A 147 -80.21 -7.78 -19.87
CA SER A 147 -81.51 -7.98 -19.24
C SER A 147 -81.73 -9.49 -19.10
N LEU A 148 -82.00 -9.96 -17.89
CA LEU A 148 -82.53 -11.29 -17.66
C LEU A 148 -83.68 -11.51 -18.66
N PRO A 149 -83.66 -12.58 -19.48
CA PRO A 149 -84.83 -12.93 -20.27
C PRO A 149 -86.00 -13.10 -19.31
N ALA A 150 -87.18 -12.59 -19.68
CA ALA A 150 -88.41 -12.66 -18.88
C ALA A 150 -88.96 -14.10 -18.69
N ASP A 151 -88.17 -15.13 -19.01
CA ASP A 151 -88.54 -16.54 -19.02
C ASP A 151 -87.78 -17.35 -17.96
N VAL A 152 -87.67 -16.81 -16.73
CA VAL A 152 -87.34 -17.62 -15.55
C VAL A 152 -88.58 -17.68 -14.67
N ASP A 153 -89.46 -18.65 -14.98
CA ASP A 153 -90.47 -19.11 -14.04
C ASP A 153 -89.75 -19.80 -12.88
N VAL A 154 -89.53 -19.06 -11.79
CA VAL A 154 -89.17 -19.67 -10.50
C VAL A 154 -90.46 -20.30 -9.96
N LEU A 155 -90.69 -21.56 -10.32
CA LEU A 155 -91.72 -22.39 -9.70
C LEU A 155 -91.30 -22.69 -8.25
N LEU A 156 -91.68 -21.83 -7.32
CA LEU A 156 -91.75 -22.18 -5.91
C LEU A 156 -92.92 -23.15 -5.72
N GLY A 157 -92.62 -24.45 -5.74
CA GLY A 157 -93.51 -25.47 -5.19
C GLY A 157 -93.24 -25.63 -3.71
N GLU A 158 -94.21 -25.27 -2.86
CA GLU A 158 -94.18 -25.67 -1.46
C GLU A 158 -94.47 -27.18 -1.35
N THR A 159 -93.55 -27.93 -0.75
CA THR A 159 -93.80 -29.29 -0.26
C THR A 159 -93.60 -29.32 1.26
N ASN A 160 -94.44 -30.08 1.96
CA ASN A 160 -94.52 -30.08 3.43
C ASN A 160 -93.38 -30.82 4.15
N GLU A 161 -92.30 -31.22 3.47
CA GLU A 161 -91.14 -31.85 4.10
C GLU A 161 -89.85 -31.52 3.34
N GLY A 162 -89.28 -30.34 3.62
CA GLY A 162 -87.87 -30.04 3.36
C GLY A 162 -87.48 -29.77 1.90
N VAL A 163 -86.60 -28.78 1.72
CA VAL A 163 -86.02 -28.43 0.42
C VAL A 163 -84.92 -29.43 0.08
N VAL A 164 -85.25 -30.44 -0.73
CA VAL A 164 -84.26 -31.24 -1.47
C VAL A 164 -84.38 -30.84 -2.93
N GLY A 165 -83.50 -29.95 -3.38
CA GLY A 165 -83.39 -29.59 -4.79
C GLY A 165 -82.70 -30.71 -5.56
N ASP A 166 -83.46 -31.61 -6.16
CA ASP A 166 -82.96 -32.48 -7.21
C ASP A 166 -82.94 -31.69 -8.54
N VAL A 167 -81.75 -31.27 -8.96
CA VAL A 167 -81.54 -30.62 -10.24
C VAL A 167 -81.40 -31.71 -11.30
N SER A 168 -82.53 -32.14 -11.86
CA SER A 168 -82.53 -33.02 -13.02
C SER A 168 -82.26 -32.20 -14.30
N VAL A 169 -80.98 -32.06 -14.65
CA VAL A 169 -80.54 -31.53 -15.94
C VAL A 169 -80.89 -32.53 -17.05
N ARG A 170 -81.66 -32.12 -18.06
CA ARG A 170 -81.80 -32.87 -19.33
C ARG A 170 -80.39 -33.02 -19.94
N PRO A 171 -79.99 -34.20 -20.43
CA PRO A 171 -78.73 -34.32 -21.14
C PRO A 171 -78.86 -33.63 -22.50
N THR A 172 -78.54 -32.34 -22.55
CA THR A 172 -78.17 -31.69 -23.80
C THR A 172 -76.76 -32.14 -24.10
N ALA A 173 -76.61 -32.84 -25.23
CA ALA A 173 -75.36 -33.32 -25.78
C ALA A 173 -74.26 -32.25 -25.68
N GLU A 174 -73.10 -32.68 -25.18
CA GLU A 174 -71.91 -31.86 -25.04
C GLU A 174 -71.56 -31.16 -26.36
N PRO A 175 -71.44 -29.83 -26.41
CA PRO A 175 -70.71 -29.19 -27.49
C PRO A 175 -69.22 -29.48 -27.28
N VAL A 176 -68.67 -30.28 -28.18
CA VAL A 176 -67.23 -30.54 -28.31
C VAL A 176 -66.51 -29.20 -28.54
N TYR A 177 -65.89 -28.66 -27.50
CA TYR A 177 -64.87 -27.63 -27.65
C TYR A 177 -63.54 -28.33 -27.98
N THR A 178 -63.16 -28.35 -29.26
CA THR A 178 -61.79 -28.66 -29.64
C THR A 178 -60.91 -27.43 -29.34
N ALA A 179 -60.32 -27.39 -28.15
CA ALA A 179 -59.13 -26.58 -27.95
C ALA A 179 -58.00 -27.13 -28.85
N PRO A 180 -57.26 -26.30 -29.59
CA PRO A 180 -56.15 -26.76 -30.40
C PRO A 180 -55.05 -27.34 -29.51
N VAL A 181 -54.66 -28.57 -29.82
CA VAL A 181 -53.44 -29.20 -29.27
C VAL A 181 -52.24 -28.45 -29.85
N PRO A 182 -51.35 -27.84 -29.05
CA PRO A 182 -50.03 -27.49 -29.55
C PRO A 182 -49.31 -28.79 -29.92
N ALA A 183 -48.87 -28.87 -31.18
CA ALA A 183 -48.20 -30.02 -31.75
C ALA A 183 -47.04 -30.50 -30.85
N PRO A 184 -46.84 -31.83 -30.69
CA PRO A 184 -45.62 -32.33 -30.07
C PRO A 184 -44.45 -31.96 -30.99
N VAL A 185 -43.65 -30.97 -30.57
CA VAL A 185 -42.34 -30.75 -31.16
C VAL A 185 -41.52 -32.01 -30.85
N ALA A 186 -41.16 -32.71 -31.92
CA ALA A 186 -40.35 -33.91 -31.88
C ALA A 186 -39.07 -33.66 -31.07
N ALA A 187 -38.88 -34.47 -30.03
CA ALA A 187 -37.56 -34.67 -29.45
C ALA A 187 -36.72 -35.43 -30.49
N PRO A 188 -35.57 -34.90 -30.94
CA PRO A 188 -34.66 -35.68 -31.77
C PRO A 188 -33.90 -36.68 -30.89
N GLU A 189 -33.98 -37.95 -31.29
CA GLU A 189 -33.14 -39.05 -30.80
C GLU A 189 -31.64 -38.82 -31.12
N PRO A 190 -30.74 -39.47 -30.38
CA PRO A 190 -29.30 -39.20 -30.43
C PRO A 190 -28.65 -39.85 -31.66
N GLN A 191 -27.93 -39.06 -32.47
CA GLN A 191 -27.08 -39.60 -33.54
C GLN A 191 -25.65 -39.83 -33.06
N ALA A 192 -25.18 -41.05 -33.34
CA ALA A 192 -23.82 -41.53 -33.14
C ALA A 192 -22.82 -40.86 -34.10
N ALA A 193 -21.56 -40.81 -33.64
CA ALA A 193 -20.33 -40.51 -34.40
C ALA A 193 -20.19 -41.43 -35.63
N GLU A 194 -19.56 -41.09 -36.77
CA GLU A 194 -18.17 -40.70 -37.10
C GLU A 194 -18.09 -40.64 -38.67
N PRO A 195 -16.97 -40.44 -39.42
CA PRO A 195 -15.64 -39.83 -39.16
C PRO A 195 -15.19 -38.84 -40.31
N THR A 196 -13.89 -38.43 -40.27
CA THR A 196 -13.02 -37.92 -41.38
C THR A 196 -13.24 -36.50 -41.91
N GLY A 197 -12.24 -35.64 -42.14
CA GLY A 197 -10.78 -35.74 -42.04
C GLY A 197 -10.10 -34.59 -42.83
N ALA A 198 -8.89 -34.23 -42.39
CA ALA A 198 -7.80 -33.55 -43.10
C ALA A 198 -7.89 -32.04 -43.42
N GLY A 199 -6.96 -31.28 -42.84
CA GLY A 199 -6.61 -29.91 -43.24
C GLY A 199 -5.72 -29.16 -42.25
N GLU A 200 -4.45 -29.59 -42.11
CA GLU A 200 -3.32 -28.75 -41.62
C GLU A 200 -2.93 -27.67 -42.65
N PRO A 201 -2.14 -26.61 -42.33
CA PRO A 201 -1.13 -26.55 -41.26
C PRO A 201 -1.14 -25.32 -40.33
N GLU A 202 -0.48 -25.51 -39.19
CA GLU A 202 -0.13 -24.52 -38.18
C GLU A 202 1.05 -23.62 -38.56
N GLN A 203 0.94 -22.33 -38.22
CA GLN A 203 2.06 -21.51 -37.76
C GLN A 203 1.60 -20.65 -36.59
N GLY A 204 2.33 -20.75 -35.46
CA GLY A 204 2.58 -19.61 -34.59
C GLY A 204 1.92 -19.61 -33.21
N ALA A 205 2.79 -19.66 -32.21
CA ALA A 205 2.64 -19.16 -30.83
C ALA A 205 1.95 -20.08 -29.81
N GLN A 206 2.80 -20.85 -29.13
CA GLN A 206 2.54 -21.46 -27.83
C GLN A 206 2.19 -20.39 -26.80
N ALA A 207 1.00 -20.48 -26.22
CA ALA A 207 0.65 -19.75 -25.00
C ALA A 207 1.34 -20.44 -23.82
N THR A 208 2.27 -19.71 -23.20
CA THR A 208 3.00 -20.07 -22.00
C THR A 208 2.02 -20.12 -20.83
N THR A 209 1.63 -21.31 -20.39
CA THR A 209 0.99 -21.50 -19.10
C THR A 209 2.01 -21.20 -18.01
N VAL A 210 1.77 -20.15 -17.24
CA VAL A 210 2.59 -19.75 -16.11
C VAL A 210 2.50 -20.85 -15.05
N SER A 211 3.57 -21.60 -14.90
CA SER A 211 3.75 -22.58 -13.84
C SER A 211 3.64 -21.86 -12.49
N SER A 212 2.71 -22.31 -11.65
CA SER A 212 2.61 -21.89 -10.26
C SER A 212 3.94 -22.15 -9.56
N VAL A 213 4.62 -21.07 -9.16
CA VAL A 213 5.86 -21.13 -8.38
C VAL A 213 5.53 -21.78 -7.04
N ALA A 214 6.03 -23.00 -6.83
CA ALA A 214 6.06 -23.64 -5.53
C ALA A 214 7.03 -22.85 -4.65
N PHE A 215 6.50 -22.05 -3.72
CA PHE A 215 7.28 -21.48 -2.64
C PHE A 215 7.73 -22.63 -1.73
N GLY A 216 9.05 -22.80 -1.62
CA GLY A 216 9.65 -23.73 -0.68
C GLY A 216 9.18 -23.43 0.75
N GLU A 217 8.85 -24.49 1.45
CA GLU A 217 8.52 -24.51 2.87
C GLU A 217 9.66 -23.85 3.66
N VAL A 218 9.42 -22.65 4.19
CA VAL A 218 10.36 -21.94 5.04
C VAL A 218 10.27 -22.59 6.41
N ALA A 219 11.28 -23.37 6.78
CA ALA A 219 11.41 -23.91 8.12
C ALA A 219 11.40 -22.76 9.14
N GLU A 220 10.56 -22.88 10.17
CA GLU A 220 10.58 -21.99 11.34
C GLU A 220 11.99 -22.02 11.96
N PRO A 221 12.60 -20.88 12.30
CA PRO A 221 13.87 -20.88 12.99
C PRO A 221 13.66 -21.42 14.41
N GLU A 222 14.22 -22.59 14.72
CA GLU A 222 14.32 -23.09 16.08
C GLU A 222 15.11 -22.10 16.93
N LEU A 223 14.42 -21.33 17.78
CA LEU A 223 15.06 -20.49 18.78
C LEU A 223 15.75 -21.40 19.82
N PRO A 224 17.00 -21.11 20.22
CA PRO A 224 17.65 -21.87 21.27
C PRO A 224 16.84 -21.77 22.56
N ALA A 225 16.54 -22.91 23.17
CA ALA A 225 15.85 -22.97 24.46
C ALA A 225 16.70 -22.21 25.52
N GLY A 226 16.19 -21.06 25.97
CA GLY A 226 16.85 -20.24 26.99
C GLY A 226 16.75 -18.73 26.83
N VAL A 227 16.10 -18.21 25.78
CA VAL A 227 15.88 -16.76 25.66
C VAL A 227 14.74 -16.32 26.57
N THR A 228 15.09 -15.73 27.71
CA THR A 228 14.15 -15.01 28.56
C THR A 228 13.80 -13.69 27.87
N LEU A 229 12.52 -13.48 27.54
CA LEU A 229 12.05 -12.14 27.21
C LEU A 229 12.14 -11.30 28.49
N VAL A 230 13.08 -10.35 28.52
CA VAL A 230 13.05 -9.26 29.49
C VAL A 230 11.93 -8.34 29.05
N GLU A 231 10.81 -8.35 29.78
CA GLU A 231 9.80 -7.29 29.64
C GLU A 231 10.50 -5.95 29.88
N PRO A 232 10.38 -4.96 28.97
CA PRO A 232 10.90 -3.64 29.26
C PRO A 232 10.16 -3.13 30.50
N SER A 233 10.93 -2.81 31.55
CA SER A 233 10.43 -2.13 32.73
C SER A 233 9.50 -0.99 32.31
N GLU A 234 8.26 -1.03 32.80
CA GLU A 234 7.22 -0.07 32.52
C GLU A 234 7.77 1.36 32.48
N PHE A 235 7.56 2.03 31.34
CA PHE A 235 7.90 3.42 31.16
C PHE A 235 6.94 4.26 32.01
N SER A 236 7.29 4.48 33.28
CA SER A 236 6.58 5.41 34.16
C SER A 236 6.83 6.84 33.68
N LEU A 237 5.89 7.39 32.92
CA LEU A 237 5.85 8.83 32.65
C LEU A 237 5.75 9.59 33.98
N PRO A 238 6.63 10.55 34.28
CA PRO A 238 6.39 11.45 35.40
C PRO A 238 5.13 12.28 35.13
N THR A 239 4.27 12.32 36.13
CA THR A 239 3.01 13.07 36.15
C THR A 239 3.23 14.52 35.67
N PHE A 240 2.47 14.90 34.64
CA PHE A 240 2.46 16.22 34.01
C PHE A 240 1.80 17.28 34.91
N GLU A 241 2.37 17.55 36.09
CA GLU A 241 1.77 18.52 37.03
C GLU A 241 2.75 19.51 37.65
N VAL A 242 4.02 19.57 37.21
CA VAL A 242 5.00 20.51 37.80
C VAL A 242 5.92 21.16 36.77
N LEU A 243 5.36 21.72 35.69
CA LEU A 243 6.09 22.66 34.83
C LEU A 243 5.29 23.95 34.64
N GLY A 244 5.55 24.88 35.55
CA GLY A 244 5.62 26.32 35.28
C GLY A 244 4.31 27.00 34.93
N GLU A 245 3.79 27.79 35.87
CA GLU A 245 3.05 29.00 35.57
C GLU A 245 3.78 29.75 34.45
N ARG A 246 3.18 29.74 33.24
CA ARG A 246 3.57 30.63 32.16
C ARG A 246 2.83 31.93 32.43
N ASP A 247 3.57 32.93 32.89
CA ASP A 247 3.09 34.30 32.98
C ASP A 247 2.49 34.71 31.62
N GLU A 248 1.19 35.01 31.63
CA GLU A 248 0.46 35.59 30.51
C GLU A 248 0.84 37.07 30.43
N ASP A 249 1.96 37.41 29.79
CA ASP A 249 2.28 38.79 29.42
C ASP A 249 3.30 38.78 28.26
N ASP A 250 2.84 38.49 27.04
CA ASP A 250 3.55 38.89 25.83
C ASP A 250 2.55 39.65 24.94
N GLU A 251 2.67 40.98 25.01
CA GLU A 251 2.00 41.99 24.20
C GLU A 251 2.05 41.62 22.70
N ILE A 252 0.87 41.46 22.10
CA ILE A 252 0.73 41.44 20.64
C ILE A 252 0.85 42.90 20.17
N GLU A 253 2.04 43.30 19.72
CA GLU A 253 2.21 44.55 18.96
C GLU A 253 1.47 44.42 17.62
N GLU A 254 0.48 45.28 17.44
CA GLU A 254 -0.29 45.53 16.23
C GLU A 254 0.63 46.20 15.20
N ILE A 255 0.88 45.51 14.08
CA ILE A 255 1.63 46.08 12.94
C ILE A 255 0.63 46.79 12.03
N ASP A 256 0.81 48.11 11.87
CA ASP A 256 0.16 49.02 10.89
C ASP A 256 0.40 48.59 9.42
#